data_AF-A0A5N5NCS1-F1
#
_entry.id   AF-A0A5N5NCS1-F1
#
_cell.length_a   1.000
_cell.length_b   1.000
_cell.length_c   1.000
_cell.angle_alpha   90.00
_cell.angle_beta   90.00
_cell.angle_gamma   90.00
#
_symmetry.space_group_name_H-M   'P 1'
#
loop_
_entity.id
_entity.type
_entity.pdbx_description
1 polymer ?
#
loop_
_entity_poly.entity_id
_entity_poly.type
_entity_poly.pdbx_seq_one_letter_code
_entity_poly.pdbx_strand_id
1 'polypeptide(L)'
;MTIVVALRTHLCSQSPLVFHVRNLSFTQIIRHCSNSVVAAASTIEQARLHKEEGHLLVINSTSKKEKVSGERKAHEWKKLDAEELGISNSMISKPTRVVLNGLKRKGYEVYLVGGCVRDLILKRIPKDFDVITSAELKQVRKAFHRCEIVGKRFPICHVHVDDVIVEVSSFSTSQLKSGGKFKGDVRKPLGCSKRDFIRWRNCLQRDFTINGLMFDPYANIVYDYMGGMADIKKTKVRTVIPANLSFVEDSGRILRAIRIAARLQFRFTRDLALSLKELSHSVLRLDKGRILLELNYMLAYGSAEASLRLMWRFGLLEILLPIQSLFSNLDRLVAPDRPCHTILWVGIFAFHMVLVDQPQDPLVVAAFILAVHSGGSLLESVKIARRISQPYQSSFPELLEAQNPGSNNALMLKTIKFAALVKTALRNMTDGCYVSKAMAKYPKAPSSDLVFIPMALFLRVSKIFECVRRGTETRFVSRQGRRIDHESLAMGSLEEVRHVFARIVFTTVYPPNQSNVVNQRP
;
A
#
# COMPACT_ATOMS: atom_id res chain seq x y z
N MET A 1 2.76 -0.02 9.11
CA MET A 1 1.60 -0.09 10.04
C MET A 1 1.58 1.07 11.02
N THR A 2 2.65 1.35 11.76
CA THR A 2 2.72 2.46 12.74
C THR A 2 2.37 3.83 12.14
N ILE A 3 2.76 4.12 10.90
CA ILE A 3 2.44 5.38 10.20
C ILE A 3 0.95 5.49 9.83
N VAL A 4 0.31 4.39 9.41
CA VAL A 4 -1.12 4.38 9.04
C VAL A 4 -1.99 4.48 10.29
N VAL A 5 -1.58 3.82 11.37
CA VAL A 5 -2.20 3.98 12.69
C VAL A 5 -2.00 5.42 13.18
N ALA A 6 -0.76 5.96 13.15
CA ALA A 6 -0.43 7.31 13.60
C ALA A 6 -1.12 8.44 12.82
N LEU A 7 -1.20 8.33 11.49
CA LEU A 7 -1.94 9.28 10.63
C LEU A 7 -3.43 9.30 10.99
N ARG A 8 -3.98 8.14 11.38
CA ARG A 8 -5.39 8.02 11.77
C ARG A 8 -5.65 8.46 13.20
N THR A 9 -4.73 8.22 14.14
CA THR A 9 -4.80 8.78 15.49
C THR A 9 -4.78 10.30 15.48
N HIS A 10 -3.98 10.92 14.60
CA HIS A 10 -3.94 12.38 14.47
C HIS A 10 -5.23 12.98 13.90
N LEU A 11 -5.95 12.25 13.04
CA LEU A 11 -7.22 12.71 12.47
C LEU A 11 -8.42 12.51 13.41
N CYS A 12 -8.39 11.50 14.30
CA CYS A 12 -9.50 11.20 15.22
C CYS A 12 -9.34 11.78 16.63
N SER A 13 -8.11 12.06 17.10
CA SER A 13 -7.90 12.68 18.41
C SER A 13 -7.53 14.15 18.23
N GLN A 14 -8.38 15.06 18.71
CA GLN A 14 -8.01 16.47 18.90
C GLN A 14 -7.02 16.63 20.08
N SER A 15 -6.00 15.77 20.15
CA SER A 15 -5.00 15.73 21.20
C SER A 15 -3.64 15.46 20.55
N PRO A 16 -2.58 16.20 20.91
CA PRO A 16 -1.29 16.07 20.26
C PRO A 16 -0.61 14.76 20.66
N LEU A 17 -0.56 13.79 19.75
CA LEU A 17 0.49 12.78 19.77
C LEU A 17 1.78 13.45 19.31
N VAL A 18 2.70 13.68 20.26
CA VAL A 18 3.99 14.33 20.00
C VAL A 18 4.89 13.36 19.23
N PHE A 19 4.92 13.50 17.91
CA PHE A 19 6.03 13.03 17.08
C PHE A 19 6.81 14.26 16.58
N HIS A 20 7.84 14.66 17.32
CA HIS A 20 8.84 15.59 16.80
C HIS A 20 9.83 14.80 15.92
N VAL A 21 9.50 14.65 14.64
CA VAL A 21 10.51 14.34 13.63
C VAL A 21 11.31 15.63 13.45
N ARG A 22 12.53 15.68 13.99
CA ARG A 22 13.41 16.84 13.80
C ARG A 22 13.62 17.07 12.30
N ASN A 23 13.44 18.34 11.92
CA ASN A 23 13.64 18.98 10.61
C ASN A 23 12.51 18.91 9.56
N LEU A 24 11.31 19.41 9.91
CA LEU A 24 10.44 20.21 9.03
C LEU A 24 9.30 20.83 9.88
N SER A 25 9.15 22.15 9.91
CA SER A 25 8.12 22.82 10.72
C SER A 25 6.71 22.55 10.16
N PHE A 26 5.89 21.85 10.94
CA PHE A 26 4.51 21.42 10.61
C PHE A 26 3.54 22.57 10.26
N THR A 27 3.87 23.81 10.65
CA THR A 27 3.08 25.02 10.38
C THR A 27 3.02 25.42 8.91
N GLN A 28 3.98 25.00 8.07
CA GLN A 28 3.93 25.27 6.62
C GLN A 28 3.00 24.31 5.85
N ILE A 29 2.72 23.12 6.39
CA ILE A 29 1.86 22.11 5.77
C ILE A 29 0.38 22.50 5.91
N ILE A 30 -0.01 23.11 7.04
CA ILE A 30 -1.41 23.48 7.30
C ILE A 30 -1.88 24.64 6.41
N ARG A 31 -1.03 25.65 6.16
CA ARG A 31 -1.40 26.82 5.33
C ARG A 31 -1.67 26.47 3.86
N HIS A 32 -1.06 25.41 3.33
CA HIS A 32 -1.33 24.97 1.95
C HIS A 32 -2.56 24.06 1.81
N CYS A 33 -2.99 23.40 2.89
CA CYS A 33 -4.16 22.52 2.91
C CYS A 33 -5.49 23.28 3.05
N SER A 34 -5.52 24.45 3.69
CA SER A 34 -6.77 25.21 3.87
C SER A 34 -7.37 25.73 2.55
N ASN A 35 -6.53 26.06 1.56
CA ASN A 35 -7.00 26.58 0.26
C ASN A 35 -7.49 25.47 -0.70
N SER A 36 -7.12 24.21 -0.49
CA SER A 36 -7.55 23.09 -1.35
C SER A 36 -8.88 22.47 -0.92
N VAL A 37 -9.25 22.57 0.36
CA VAL A 37 -10.52 22.08 0.90
C VAL A 37 -11.71 22.87 0.36
N VAL A 38 -11.57 24.18 0.17
CA VAL A 38 -12.64 25.05 -0.39
C VAL A 38 -12.89 24.73 -1.87
N ALA A 39 -11.85 24.38 -2.63
CA ALA A 39 -11.98 24.01 -4.05
C ALA A 39 -12.54 22.59 -4.28
N ALA A 40 -12.30 21.67 -3.35
CA ALA A 40 -12.82 20.29 -3.43
C ALA A 40 -14.31 20.21 -3.04
N ALA A 41 -14.78 21.06 -2.11
CA ALA A 41 -16.18 21.12 -1.71
C ALA A 41 -17.10 21.57 -2.86
N SER A 42 -16.70 22.58 -3.64
CA SER A 42 -17.50 23.08 -4.78
C SER A 42 -17.65 22.07 -5.93
N THR A 43 -16.69 21.14 -6.07
CA THR A 43 -16.74 20.08 -7.09
C THR A 43 -17.70 18.95 -6.70
N ILE A 44 -17.93 18.74 -5.41
CA ILE A 44 -18.82 17.69 -4.88
C ILE A 44 -20.30 18.11 -4.99
N GLU A 45 -20.61 19.40 -4.82
CA GLU A 45 -21.97 19.95 -5.00
C GLU A 45 -22.45 19.78 -6.44
N GLN A 46 -21.59 20.07 -7.43
CA GLN A 46 -21.93 19.95 -8.86
C GLN A 46 -22.14 18.49 -9.33
N ALA A 47 -21.46 17.53 -8.70
CA ALA A 47 -21.62 16.10 -9.03
C ALA A 47 -22.87 15.46 -8.42
N ARG A 48 -23.48 16.07 -7.39
CA ARG A 48 -24.72 15.59 -6.77
C ARG A 48 -25.98 15.98 -7.55
N LEU A 49 -25.95 17.07 -8.30
CA LEU A 49 -27.10 17.58 -9.07
C LEU A 49 -27.34 16.83 -10.39
N HIS A 50 -26.45 15.94 -10.83
CA HIS A 50 -26.56 15.21 -12.11
C HIS A 50 -26.99 13.73 -11.97
N LYS A 51 -27.67 13.37 -10.88
CA LYS A 51 -27.99 11.96 -10.59
C LYS A 51 -29.45 11.72 -10.20
N GLU A 52 -30.38 12.27 -10.96
CA GLU A 52 -31.73 11.72 -11.07
C GLU A 52 -32.04 11.53 -12.57
N GLU A 53 -32.68 10.40 -12.87
CA GLU A 53 -33.05 9.83 -14.18
C GLU A 53 -32.11 8.75 -14.77
N GLY A 54 -32.61 7.52 -14.79
CA GLY A 54 -32.00 6.39 -15.50
C GLY A 54 -32.44 5.03 -14.99
N HIS A 55 -33.52 4.52 -15.59
CA HIS A 55 -34.27 3.30 -15.27
C HIS A 55 -33.47 1.98 -15.15
N LEU A 56 -34.03 1.13 -14.29
CA LEU A 56 -33.79 -0.30 -14.09
C LEU A 56 -33.96 -1.10 -15.41
N LEU A 57 -32.91 -1.81 -15.84
CA LEU A 57 -33.01 -2.86 -16.86
C LEU A 57 -32.25 -4.11 -16.38
N VAL A 58 -33.04 -5.13 -16.05
CA VAL A 58 -32.64 -6.51 -15.80
C VAL A 58 -32.16 -7.11 -17.13
N ILE A 59 -30.94 -7.65 -17.18
CA ILE A 59 -30.43 -8.36 -18.35
C ILE A 59 -30.32 -9.85 -18.01
N ASN A 60 -31.24 -10.62 -18.60
CA ASN A 60 -31.17 -12.07 -18.72
C ASN A 60 -29.99 -12.48 -19.60
N SER A 61 -29.33 -13.55 -19.16
CA SER A 61 -28.24 -14.24 -19.86
C SER A 61 -28.70 -14.82 -21.19
N THR A 62 -28.18 -14.31 -22.30
CA THR A 62 -28.03 -15.09 -23.54
C THR A 62 -26.71 -14.75 -24.24
N SER A 63 -26.03 -15.82 -24.61
CA SER A 63 -24.69 -15.89 -25.15
C SER A 63 -24.61 -15.25 -26.55
N LYS A 64 -23.96 -14.10 -26.66
CA LYS A 64 -23.36 -13.64 -27.93
C LYS A 64 -21.89 -13.30 -27.71
N LYS A 65 -21.02 -14.11 -28.30
CA LYS A 65 -19.58 -13.85 -28.43
C LYS A 65 -19.39 -12.63 -29.33
N GLU A 66 -19.25 -11.44 -28.75
CA GLU A 66 -18.67 -10.30 -29.45
C GLU A 66 -17.14 -10.42 -29.41
N LYS A 67 -16.55 -10.68 -30.58
CA LYS A 67 -15.11 -10.54 -30.83
C LYS A 67 -14.72 -9.07 -30.61
N VAL A 68 -14.07 -8.77 -29.49
CA VAL A 68 -13.36 -7.50 -29.31
C VAL A 68 -11.99 -7.60 -30.00
N SER A 69 -11.97 -7.47 -31.32
CA SER A 69 -10.74 -7.21 -32.09
C SER A 69 -10.52 -5.71 -32.19
N GLY A 70 -10.01 -5.11 -31.12
CA GLY A 70 -9.50 -3.74 -31.15
C GLY A 70 -8.03 -3.75 -31.57
N GLU A 71 -7.76 -3.64 -32.86
CA GLU A 71 -6.41 -3.37 -33.36
C GLU A 71 -5.91 -2.05 -32.75
N ARG A 72 -4.90 -2.13 -31.87
CA ARG A 72 -4.24 -0.95 -31.30
C ARG A 72 -3.48 -0.26 -32.45
N LYS A 73 -3.92 0.93 -32.87
CA LYS A 73 -3.12 1.79 -33.77
C LYS A 73 -1.72 1.97 -33.15
N ALA A 74 -0.69 1.55 -33.87
CA ALA A 74 0.69 1.70 -33.42
C ALA A 74 0.97 3.19 -33.14
N HIS A 75 1.56 3.48 -31.99
CA HIS A 75 1.95 4.86 -31.67
C HIS A 75 3.06 5.29 -32.62
N GLU A 76 2.82 6.40 -33.32
CA GLU A 76 3.85 7.05 -34.13
C GLU A 76 5.00 7.52 -33.24
N TRP A 77 6.23 7.23 -33.66
CA TRP A 77 7.42 7.58 -32.92
C TRP A 77 7.68 9.07 -33.02
N LYS A 78 7.95 9.71 -31.87
CA LYS A 78 8.18 11.16 -31.81
C LYS A 78 9.57 11.46 -31.29
N LYS A 79 10.20 12.43 -31.92
CA LYS A 79 11.41 13.11 -31.45
C LYS A 79 10.99 14.54 -31.17
N LEU A 80 11.09 14.95 -29.92
CA LEU A 80 10.63 16.26 -29.45
C LEU A 80 11.86 17.03 -29.00
N ASP A 81 11.89 18.32 -29.30
CA ASP A 81 12.92 19.21 -28.78
C ASP A 81 12.71 19.37 -27.25
N ALA A 82 13.80 19.27 -26.49
CA ALA A 82 13.72 19.30 -25.05
C ALA A 82 13.50 20.71 -24.48
N GLU A 83 13.92 21.77 -25.19
CA GLU A 83 13.66 23.16 -24.80
C GLU A 83 12.17 23.50 -24.94
N GLU A 84 11.51 23.02 -26.00
CA GLU A 84 10.05 23.14 -26.15
C GLU A 84 9.28 22.48 -24.99
N LEU A 85 9.86 21.43 -24.40
CA LEU A 85 9.31 20.74 -23.23
C LEU A 85 9.72 21.39 -21.90
N GLY A 86 10.49 22.48 -21.94
CA GLY A 86 11.00 23.20 -20.77
C GLY A 86 12.07 22.45 -20.00
N ILE A 87 12.77 21.50 -20.64
CA ILE A 87 13.86 20.74 -20.03
C ILE A 87 15.18 21.44 -20.35
N SER A 88 15.99 21.67 -19.32
CA SER A 88 17.34 22.19 -19.47
C SER A 88 18.36 21.28 -18.79
N ASN A 89 19.58 21.25 -19.34
CA ASN A 89 20.70 20.53 -18.73
C ASN A 89 21.07 21.04 -17.32
N SER A 90 20.66 22.27 -16.95
CA SER A 90 20.82 22.80 -15.59
C SER A 90 19.96 22.05 -14.56
N MET A 91 18.86 21.43 -14.98
CA MET A 91 17.97 20.63 -14.13
C MET A 91 18.56 19.26 -13.79
N ILE A 92 19.62 18.83 -14.50
CA ILE A 92 20.31 17.57 -14.26
C ILE A 92 21.31 17.76 -13.13
N SER A 93 21.21 16.92 -12.10
CA SER A 93 22.12 16.97 -10.95
C SER A 93 23.59 16.93 -11.37
N LYS A 94 24.45 17.66 -10.64
CA LYS A 94 25.90 17.68 -10.91
C LYS A 94 26.51 16.25 -10.91
N PRO A 95 26.21 15.37 -9.93
CA PRO A 95 26.65 13.96 -9.97
C PRO A 95 26.26 13.23 -11.26
N THR A 96 25.00 13.36 -11.68
CA THR A 96 24.50 12.73 -12.92
C THR A 96 25.21 13.27 -14.16
N ARG A 97 25.46 14.59 -14.24
CA ARG A 97 26.21 15.18 -15.36
C ARG A 97 27.65 14.67 -15.43
N VAL A 98 28.31 14.43 -14.30
CA VAL A 98 29.66 13.82 -14.28
C VAL A 98 29.64 12.42 -14.92
N VAL A 99 28.66 11.59 -14.55
CA VAL A 99 28.51 10.24 -15.12
C VAL A 99 28.18 10.30 -16.62
N LEU A 100 27.23 11.13 -17.02
CA LEU A 100 26.87 11.33 -18.43
C LEU A 100 28.09 11.77 -19.25
N ASN A 101 28.83 12.78 -18.79
CA ASN A 101 30.00 13.31 -19.48
C ASN A 101 31.14 12.29 -19.53
N GLY A 102 31.36 11.55 -18.44
CA GLY A 102 32.38 10.52 -18.35
C GLY A 102 32.19 9.40 -19.38
N LEU A 103 30.95 8.93 -19.55
CA LEU A 103 30.61 7.93 -20.56
C LEU A 103 30.64 8.51 -21.98
N LYS A 104 30.10 9.73 -22.17
CA LYS A 104 30.08 10.39 -23.48
C LYS A 104 31.48 10.63 -24.03
N ARG A 105 32.44 11.08 -23.22
CA ARG A 105 33.85 11.28 -23.61
C ARG A 105 34.54 9.99 -24.07
N LYS A 106 34.07 8.83 -23.61
CA LYS A 106 34.57 7.51 -24.04
C LYS A 106 33.86 6.99 -25.30
N GLY A 107 33.03 7.81 -25.94
CA GLY A 107 32.33 7.46 -27.18
C GLY A 107 31.03 6.68 -26.99
N TYR A 108 30.55 6.52 -25.76
CA TYR A 108 29.29 5.82 -25.51
C TYR A 108 28.07 6.72 -25.68
N GLU A 109 26.96 6.13 -26.13
CA GLU A 109 25.66 6.78 -26.10
C GLU A 109 25.11 6.72 -24.68
N VAL A 110 24.46 7.80 -24.24
CA VAL A 110 23.88 7.91 -22.89
C VAL A 110 22.55 8.63 -22.96
N TYR A 111 21.59 8.17 -22.17
CA TYR A 111 20.26 8.74 -22.10
C TYR A 111 19.78 8.74 -20.65
N LEU A 112 19.03 9.77 -20.29
CA LEU A 112 18.18 9.75 -19.09
C LEU A 112 16.86 9.08 -19.42
N VAL A 113 16.32 8.29 -18.49
CA VAL A 113 15.15 7.46 -18.76
C VAL A 113 14.23 7.32 -17.55
N GLY A 114 12.95 7.00 -17.80
CA GLY A 114 12.06 6.62 -16.70
C GLY A 114 11.43 7.79 -15.97
N GLY A 115 11.36 7.65 -14.64
CA GLY A 115 10.67 8.61 -13.78
C GLY A 115 11.29 10.00 -13.80
N CYS A 116 12.61 10.10 -14.02
CA CYS A 116 13.29 11.39 -14.06
C CYS A 116 12.87 12.24 -15.25
N VAL A 117 12.81 11.66 -16.45
CA VAL A 117 12.38 12.36 -17.68
C VAL A 117 10.93 12.84 -17.55
N ARG A 118 10.04 11.97 -17.05
CA ARG A 118 8.65 12.32 -16.77
C ARG A 118 8.54 13.49 -15.78
N ASP A 119 9.28 13.44 -14.68
CA ASP A 119 9.21 14.47 -13.65
C ASP A 119 9.77 15.80 -14.17
N LEU A 120 10.83 15.79 -14.98
CA LEU A 120 11.34 16.99 -15.66
C LEU A 120 10.27 17.62 -16.57
N ILE A 121 9.60 16.83 -17.41
CA ILE A 121 8.52 17.30 -18.31
C ILE A 121 7.35 17.88 -17.51
N LEU A 122 7.06 17.30 -16.33
CA LEU A 122 6.03 17.80 -15.42
C LEU A 122 6.50 18.98 -14.55
N LYS A 123 7.71 19.51 -14.79
CA LYS A 123 8.34 20.59 -14.00
C LYS A 123 8.43 20.26 -12.51
N ARG A 124 8.67 18.98 -12.20
CA ARG A 124 8.88 18.46 -10.84
C ARG A 124 10.34 18.08 -10.68
N ILE A 125 10.85 18.17 -9.44
CA ILE A 125 12.21 17.73 -9.13
C ILE A 125 12.25 16.18 -9.15
N PRO A 126 13.07 15.57 -10.01
CA PRO A 126 13.29 14.12 -10.00
C PRO A 126 13.86 13.67 -8.66
N LYS A 127 13.40 12.52 -8.16
CA LYS A 127 13.95 11.92 -6.95
C LYS A 127 15.35 11.35 -7.18
N ASP A 128 15.50 10.70 -8.32
CA ASP A 128 16.67 9.98 -8.79
C ASP A 128 16.81 10.21 -10.30
N PHE A 129 18.01 9.98 -10.83
CA PHE A 129 18.29 10.03 -12.26
C PHE A 129 18.83 8.69 -12.73
N ASP A 130 18.03 7.98 -13.51
CA ASP A 130 18.44 6.72 -14.13
C ASP A 130 19.12 7.00 -15.48
N VAL A 131 20.34 6.48 -15.64
CA VAL A 131 21.09 6.56 -16.89
C VAL A 131 21.02 5.20 -17.60
N ILE A 132 20.83 5.22 -18.91
CA ILE A 132 21.07 4.07 -19.77
C ILE A 132 22.14 4.38 -20.81
N THR A 133 22.98 3.40 -21.10
CA THR A 133 24.12 3.59 -22.01
C THR A 133 24.31 2.42 -22.98
N SER A 134 24.99 2.70 -24.11
CA SER A 134 25.51 1.66 -25.01
C SER A 134 26.73 0.92 -24.47
N ALA A 135 27.37 1.41 -23.40
CA ALA A 135 28.43 0.69 -22.72
C ALA A 135 27.91 -0.59 -22.04
N GLU A 136 28.70 -1.65 -22.07
CA GLU A 136 28.50 -2.83 -21.23
C GLU A 136 28.77 -2.49 -19.76
N LEU A 137 28.12 -3.19 -18.81
CA LEU A 137 28.31 -2.91 -17.38
C LEU A 137 29.77 -3.01 -16.93
N LYS A 138 30.53 -3.94 -17.51
CA LYS A 138 31.99 -4.06 -17.25
C LYS A 138 32.76 -2.84 -17.77
N GLN A 139 32.33 -2.23 -18.87
CA GLN A 139 32.93 -1.00 -19.41
C GLN A 139 32.57 0.21 -18.55
N VAL A 140 31.33 0.29 -18.05
CA VAL A 140 30.92 1.32 -17.08
C VAL A 140 31.76 1.22 -15.81
N ARG A 141 31.93 0.00 -15.26
CA ARG A 141 32.79 -0.24 -14.10
C ARG A 141 34.25 0.17 -14.32
N LYS A 142 34.80 -0.05 -15.53
CA LYS A 142 36.13 0.43 -15.90
C LYS A 142 36.18 1.95 -16.13
N ALA A 143 35.04 2.60 -16.37
CA ALA A 143 34.97 4.03 -16.62
C ALA A 143 35.01 4.89 -15.35
N PHE A 144 34.60 4.32 -14.21
CA PHE A 144 34.50 5.04 -12.95
C PHE A 144 35.18 4.28 -11.82
N HIS A 145 36.04 4.95 -11.06
CA HIS A 145 36.83 4.33 -9.99
C HIS A 145 35.95 3.73 -8.88
N ARG A 146 34.91 4.46 -8.44
CA ARG A 146 33.93 3.99 -7.45
C ARG A 146 32.65 3.53 -8.14
N CYS A 147 32.69 2.32 -8.70
CA CYS A 147 31.52 1.72 -9.35
C CYS A 147 31.35 0.24 -8.97
N GLU A 148 30.13 -0.12 -8.61
CA GLU A 148 29.75 -1.49 -8.25
C GLU A 148 28.64 -1.99 -9.16
N ILE A 149 28.69 -3.27 -9.52
CA ILE A 149 27.59 -3.92 -10.25
C ILE A 149 26.72 -4.61 -9.21
N VAL A 150 25.46 -4.19 -9.11
CA VAL A 150 24.48 -4.71 -8.15
C VAL A 150 23.32 -5.39 -8.87
N GLY A 151 22.66 -6.30 -8.17
CA GLY A 151 21.48 -7.02 -8.67
C GLY A 151 21.84 -8.29 -9.45
N LYS A 152 21.29 -9.43 -9.01
CA LYS A 152 21.52 -10.74 -9.66
C LYS A 152 20.69 -10.88 -10.94
N ARG A 153 19.39 -10.61 -10.87
CA ARG A 153 18.44 -10.74 -11.99
C ARG A 153 18.47 -9.55 -12.94
N PHE A 154 18.73 -8.36 -12.39
CA PHE A 154 18.76 -7.10 -13.13
C PHE A 154 20.04 -6.36 -12.80
N PRO A 155 21.18 -6.78 -13.38
CA PRO A 155 22.46 -6.18 -13.06
C PRO A 155 22.49 -4.73 -13.56
N ILE A 156 22.79 -3.80 -12.67
CA ILE A 156 23.00 -2.38 -12.97
C ILE A 156 24.29 -1.91 -12.27
N CYS A 157 24.86 -0.83 -12.76
CA CYS A 157 25.99 -0.17 -12.12
C CYS A 157 25.50 0.91 -11.16
N HIS A 158 25.94 0.85 -9.92
CA HIS A 158 25.90 1.98 -9.00
C HIS A 158 27.22 2.74 -9.14
N VAL A 159 27.17 3.95 -9.68
CA VAL A 159 28.32 4.84 -9.80
C VAL A 159 28.25 5.86 -8.67
N HIS A 160 29.27 5.87 -7.80
CA HIS A 160 29.35 6.80 -6.69
C HIS A 160 30.07 8.07 -7.15
N VAL A 161 29.36 9.19 -7.09
CA VAL A 161 29.93 10.52 -7.31
C VAL A 161 29.60 11.35 -6.06
N ASP A 162 30.65 11.71 -5.31
CA ASP A 162 30.53 12.27 -3.97
C ASP A 162 29.69 11.33 -3.06
N ASP A 163 28.69 11.87 -2.36
CA ASP A 163 27.76 11.10 -1.51
C ASP A 163 26.48 10.65 -2.26
N VAL A 164 26.47 10.77 -3.59
CA VAL A 164 25.31 10.44 -4.43
C VAL A 164 25.59 9.20 -5.28
N ILE A 165 24.61 8.31 -5.33
CA ILE A 165 24.63 7.13 -6.20
C ILE A 165 23.84 7.44 -7.46
N VAL A 166 24.46 7.26 -8.62
CA VAL A 166 23.81 7.34 -9.93
C VAL A 166 23.67 5.91 -10.48
N GLU A 167 22.44 5.53 -10.79
CA GLU A 167 22.14 4.22 -11.38
C GLU A 167 22.40 4.26 -12.89
N VAL A 168 23.22 3.33 -13.37
CA VAL A 168 23.59 3.19 -14.78
C VAL A 168 23.26 1.79 -15.27
N SER A 169 22.44 1.71 -16.31
CA SER A 169 22.03 0.46 -16.95
C SER A 169 22.57 0.38 -18.39
N SER A 170 22.70 -0.85 -18.91
CA SER A 170 23.11 -1.09 -20.30
C SER A 170 21.94 -1.54 -21.17
N PHE A 171 21.94 -1.15 -22.45
CA PHE A 171 21.01 -1.70 -23.43
C PHE A 171 21.09 -3.23 -23.54
N SER A 172 22.28 -3.81 -23.34
CA SER A 172 22.51 -5.26 -23.44
C SER A 172 21.89 -6.05 -22.28
N THR A 173 21.89 -5.50 -21.07
CA THR A 173 21.17 -6.09 -19.93
C THR A 173 19.67 -6.20 -20.20
N SER A 174 19.12 -5.24 -20.96
CA SER A 174 17.72 -5.27 -21.36
C SER A 174 17.45 -6.40 -22.36
N GLN A 175 18.38 -6.68 -23.28
CA GLN A 175 18.20 -7.75 -24.28
C GLN A 175 18.14 -9.16 -23.66
N LEU A 176 18.89 -9.41 -22.58
CA LEU A 176 18.88 -10.68 -21.83
C LEU A 176 17.52 -11.01 -21.18
N LYS A 177 16.66 -10.01 -20.92
CA LYS A 177 15.30 -10.23 -20.40
C LYS A 177 14.37 -10.91 -21.42
N SER A 178 14.76 -10.98 -22.69
CA SER A 178 13.92 -11.47 -23.80
C SER A 178 13.69 -12.99 -23.82
N GLY A 179 14.16 -13.74 -22.81
CA GLY A 179 13.93 -15.19 -22.69
C GLY A 179 12.50 -15.59 -22.31
N GLY A 180 11.63 -14.64 -21.90
CA GLY A 180 10.26 -14.89 -21.46
C GLY A 180 9.18 -14.46 -22.46
N LYS A 181 8.55 -15.44 -23.13
CA LYS A 181 7.19 -15.48 -23.73
C LYS A 181 6.68 -14.36 -24.67
N PHE A 182 7.39 -13.27 -24.93
CA PHE A 182 7.11 -12.37 -26.06
C PHE A 182 8.05 -12.68 -27.24
N LYS A 183 7.89 -13.88 -27.81
CA LYS A 183 8.31 -14.21 -29.20
C LYS A 183 7.16 -13.89 -30.18
N GLY A 184 6.43 -12.81 -29.93
CA GLY A 184 5.66 -12.20 -31.01
C GLY A 184 6.67 -11.49 -31.90
N ASP A 185 6.67 -11.83 -33.19
CA ASP A 185 7.47 -11.16 -34.21
C ASP A 185 7.07 -9.69 -34.27
N VAL A 186 7.64 -8.86 -33.37
CA VAL A 186 7.36 -7.43 -33.36
C VAL A 186 8.13 -6.87 -34.55
N ARG A 187 7.44 -6.86 -35.70
CA ARG A 187 7.97 -6.33 -36.96
C ARG A 187 8.64 -4.99 -36.67
N LYS A 188 9.94 -4.93 -36.95
CA LYS A 188 10.71 -3.70 -36.92
C LYS A 188 9.93 -2.65 -37.70
N PRO A 189 9.60 -1.49 -37.12
CA PRO A 189 8.91 -0.44 -37.86
C PRO A 189 9.69 -0.10 -39.13
N LEU A 190 8.99 -0.02 -40.27
CA LEU A 190 9.58 0.25 -41.58
C LEU A 190 10.35 1.59 -41.53
N GLY A 191 11.57 1.62 -42.08
CA GLY A 191 12.42 2.82 -42.08
C GLY A 191 13.20 3.10 -40.78
N CYS A 192 13.16 2.20 -39.79
CA CYS A 192 13.82 2.41 -38.49
C CYS A 192 15.36 2.21 -38.51
N SER A 193 16.09 3.19 -37.97
CA SER A 193 17.54 3.10 -37.73
C SER A 193 17.89 2.04 -36.68
N LYS A 194 19.10 1.47 -36.73
CA LYS A 194 19.56 0.49 -35.71
C LYS A 194 19.51 1.07 -34.29
N ARG A 195 19.81 2.37 -34.14
CA ARG A 195 19.77 3.09 -32.86
C ARG A 195 18.34 3.21 -32.33
N ASP A 196 17.40 3.66 -33.17
CA ASP A 196 16.02 3.81 -32.76
C ASP A 196 15.39 2.45 -32.37
N PHE A 197 15.76 1.37 -33.06
CA PHE A 197 15.31 0.02 -32.70
C PHE A 197 15.77 -0.39 -31.29
N ILE A 198 17.03 -0.12 -30.93
CA ILE A 198 17.58 -0.45 -29.61
C ILE A 198 16.87 0.36 -28.50
N ARG A 199 16.68 1.66 -28.72
CA ARG A 199 15.99 2.55 -27.78
C ARG A 199 14.53 2.14 -27.57
N TRP A 200 13.80 1.89 -28.67
CA TRP A 200 12.42 1.41 -28.63
C TRP A 200 12.31 0.06 -27.90
N ARG A 201 13.22 -0.88 -28.15
CA ARG A 201 13.22 -2.19 -27.47
C ARG A 201 13.46 -2.07 -25.96
N ASN A 202 14.27 -1.10 -25.51
CA ASN A 202 14.39 -0.81 -24.09
C ASN A 202 13.08 -0.26 -23.50
N CYS A 203 12.42 0.65 -24.22
CA CYS A 203 11.16 1.25 -23.79
C CYS A 203 10.03 0.21 -23.66
N LEU A 204 10.01 -0.81 -24.52
CA LEU A 204 9.04 -1.92 -24.46
C LEU A 204 9.06 -2.71 -23.15
N GLN A 205 10.20 -2.75 -22.46
CA GLN A 205 10.37 -3.52 -21.22
C GLN A 205 9.97 -2.74 -19.97
N ARG A 206 9.51 -1.50 -20.14
CA ARG A 206 9.14 -0.61 -19.05
C ARG A 206 7.70 -0.83 -18.63
N ASP A 207 7.41 -0.39 -17.41
CA ASP A 207 6.11 -0.60 -16.79
C ASP A 207 5.00 0.24 -17.43
N PHE A 208 5.22 1.55 -17.57
CA PHE A 208 4.23 2.52 -18.03
C PHE A 208 4.73 3.39 -19.18
N THR A 209 3.82 3.79 -20.07
CA THR A 209 4.11 4.64 -21.24
C THR A 209 4.81 5.93 -20.85
N ILE A 210 4.34 6.59 -19.78
CA ILE A 210 4.91 7.83 -19.24
C ILE A 210 6.33 7.66 -18.66
N ASN A 211 6.71 6.44 -18.26
CA ASN A 211 8.07 6.10 -17.86
C ASN A 211 8.90 5.54 -19.03
N GLY A 212 8.30 5.42 -20.22
CA GLY A 212 8.93 4.98 -21.46
C GLY A 212 9.64 6.08 -22.24
N LEU A 213 9.74 7.29 -21.68
CA LEU A 213 10.41 8.43 -22.30
C LEU A 213 11.92 8.34 -22.09
N MET A 214 12.68 8.73 -23.12
CA MET A 214 14.14 8.80 -23.08
C MET A 214 14.62 10.20 -23.47
N PHE A 215 15.57 10.77 -22.74
CA PHE A 215 16.12 12.09 -23.02
C PHE A 215 17.62 11.99 -23.32
N ASP A 216 18.04 12.57 -24.45
CA ASP A 216 19.44 12.77 -24.82
C ASP A 216 19.84 14.23 -24.53
N PRO A 217 20.62 14.49 -23.46
CA PRO A 217 21.00 15.84 -23.06
C PRO A 217 22.04 16.49 -23.99
N TYR A 218 22.64 15.73 -24.93
CA TYR A 218 23.63 16.25 -25.88
C TYR A 218 23.00 16.57 -27.23
N ALA A 219 21.98 15.81 -27.63
CA ALA A 219 21.20 16.10 -28.83
C ALA A 219 20.02 17.05 -28.55
N ASN A 220 19.72 17.32 -27.28
CA ASN A 220 18.55 18.07 -26.83
C ASN A 220 17.20 17.46 -27.29
N ILE A 221 17.13 16.12 -27.35
CA ILE A 221 15.97 15.40 -27.89
C ILE A 221 15.35 14.48 -26.83
N VAL A 222 14.03 14.56 -26.69
CA VAL A 222 13.21 13.57 -25.99
C VAL A 222 12.58 12.62 -27.01
N TYR A 223 12.83 11.32 -26.83
CA TYR A 223 12.26 10.25 -27.63
C TYR A 223 11.01 9.69 -26.94
N ASP A 224 9.89 9.72 -27.65
CA ASP A 224 8.64 9.06 -27.25
C ASP A 224 8.27 7.97 -28.26
N TYR A 225 8.53 6.73 -27.86
CA TYR A 225 8.25 5.53 -28.64
C TYR A 225 6.92 4.87 -28.27
N MET A 226 6.34 5.23 -27.12
CA MET A 226 5.24 4.49 -26.46
C MET A 226 3.97 5.32 -26.32
N GLY A 227 3.98 6.58 -26.74
CA GLY A 227 2.87 7.53 -26.56
C GLY A 227 2.82 8.11 -25.15
N GLY A 228 3.94 8.14 -24.43
CA GLY A 228 4.04 8.67 -23.07
C GLY A 228 3.64 10.14 -22.97
N MET A 229 3.96 10.97 -23.97
CA MET A 229 3.60 12.39 -23.99
C MET A 229 2.10 12.61 -24.11
N ALA A 230 1.43 11.79 -24.92
CA ALA A 230 -0.03 11.85 -25.04
C ALA A 230 -0.72 11.45 -23.74
N ASP A 231 -0.16 10.48 -23.01
CA ASP A 231 -0.69 10.04 -21.73
C ASP A 231 -0.40 11.03 -20.60
N ILE A 232 0.76 11.70 -20.60
CA ILE A 232 1.05 12.83 -19.71
C ILE A 232 0.02 13.94 -19.93
N LYS A 233 -0.19 14.36 -21.19
CA LYS A 233 -1.17 15.41 -21.53
C LYS A 233 -2.60 15.04 -21.14
N LYS A 234 -2.96 13.76 -21.27
CA LYS A 234 -4.29 13.24 -20.87
C LYS A 234 -4.38 12.88 -19.39
N THR A 235 -3.31 13.04 -18.61
CA THR A 235 -3.21 12.64 -17.19
C THR A 235 -3.56 11.17 -16.96
N LYS A 236 -3.06 10.27 -17.82
CA LYS A 236 -3.37 8.84 -17.79
C LYS A 236 -2.16 7.99 -17.43
N VAL A 237 -2.37 7.02 -16.55
CA VAL A 237 -1.43 5.90 -16.36
C VAL A 237 -1.86 4.75 -17.26
N ARG A 238 -0.94 4.31 -18.13
CA ARG A 238 -1.11 3.21 -19.06
C ARG A 238 0.14 2.34 -19.06
N THR A 239 -0.02 1.02 -19.08
CA THR A 239 1.10 0.08 -19.24
C THR A 239 1.58 0.05 -20.69
N VAL A 240 2.88 -0.22 -20.90
CA VAL A 240 3.46 -0.29 -22.25
C VAL A 240 2.82 -1.42 -23.07
N ILE A 241 2.69 -2.59 -22.45
CA ILE A 241 1.95 -3.74 -22.99
C ILE A 241 0.55 -3.83 -22.35
N PRO A 242 -0.39 -4.66 -22.86
CA PRO A 242 -1.69 -4.87 -22.21
C PRO A 242 -1.56 -5.14 -20.70
N ALA A 243 -2.42 -4.51 -19.90
CA ALA A 243 -2.26 -4.46 -18.45
C ALA A 243 -2.27 -5.84 -17.78
N ASN A 244 -3.12 -6.74 -18.27
CA ASN A 244 -3.17 -8.14 -17.84
C ASN A 244 -1.83 -8.85 -18.01
N LEU A 245 -1.20 -8.75 -19.19
CA LEU A 245 0.09 -9.38 -19.49
C LEU A 245 1.21 -8.73 -18.66
N SER A 246 1.18 -7.41 -18.52
CA SER A 246 2.14 -6.65 -17.72
C SER A 246 2.14 -7.09 -16.24
N PHE A 247 0.97 -7.29 -15.66
CA PHE A 247 0.83 -7.69 -14.26
C PHE A 247 1.11 -9.18 -14.02
N VAL A 248 0.87 -10.03 -15.02
CA VAL A 248 1.28 -11.45 -14.97
C VAL A 248 2.80 -11.57 -15.02
N GLU A 249 3.47 -10.79 -15.87
CA GLU A 249 4.93 -10.72 -15.94
C GLU A 249 5.54 -10.21 -14.62
N ASP A 250 4.96 -9.15 -14.05
CA ASP A 250 5.42 -8.56 -12.80
C ASP A 250 4.27 -7.91 -12.01
N SER A 251 3.77 -8.61 -10.99
CA SER A 251 2.69 -8.11 -10.13
C SER A 251 3.10 -6.89 -9.29
N GLY A 252 4.41 -6.60 -9.17
CA GLY A 252 4.89 -5.36 -8.55
C GLY A 252 4.45 -4.10 -9.31
N ARG A 253 4.15 -4.23 -10.61
CA ARG A 253 3.62 -3.13 -11.42
C ARG A 253 2.22 -2.68 -10.96
N ILE A 254 1.45 -3.52 -10.27
CA ILE A 254 0.17 -3.14 -9.65
C ILE A 254 0.38 -2.05 -8.59
N LEU A 255 1.30 -2.30 -7.65
CA LEU A 255 1.64 -1.34 -6.61
C LEU A 255 2.24 -0.06 -7.21
N ARG A 256 3.12 -0.21 -8.21
CA ARG A 256 3.70 0.96 -8.90
C ARG A 256 2.64 1.81 -9.62
N ALA A 257 1.61 1.18 -10.22
CA ALA A 257 0.52 1.90 -10.86
C ALA A 257 -0.22 2.79 -9.85
N ILE A 258 -0.59 2.22 -8.70
CA ILE A 258 -1.23 2.94 -7.59
C ILE A 258 -0.37 4.10 -7.12
N ARG A 259 0.92 3.85 -6.87
CA ARG A 259 1.87 4.86 -6.43
C ARG A 259 1.99 6.02 -7.42
N ILE A 260 2.15 5.72 -8.71
CA ILE A 260 2.31 6.74 -9.76
C ILE A 260 1.02 7.54 -9.91
N ALA A 261 -0.14 6.87 -9.95
CA ALA A 261 -1.43 7.55 -10.05
C ALA A 261 -1.68 8.46 -8.85
N ALA A 262 -1.37 8.01 -7.63
CA ALA A 262 -1.52 8.82 -6.43
C ALA A 262 -0.58 10.04 -6.41
N ARG A 263 0.72 9.84 -6.69
CA ARG A 263 1.73 10.91 -6.69
C ARG A 263 1.49 11.96 -7.77
N LEU A 264 1.05 11.55 -8.95
CA LEU A 264 0.85 12.44 -10.09
C LEU A 264 -0.62 12.91 -10.23
N GLN A 265 -1.53 12.35 -9.44
CA GLN A 265 -2.99 12.54 -9.57
C GLN A 265 -3.52 12.14 -10.95
N PHE A 266 -2.90 11.13 -11.57
CA PHE A 266 -3.30 10.62 -12.88
C PHE A 266 -4.41 9.57 -12.75
N ARG A 267 -5.27 9.49 -13.77
CA ARG A 267 -6.33 8.48 -13.87
C ARG A 267 -5.82 7.22 -14.55
N PHE A 268 -6.37 6.07 -14.20
CA PHE A 268 -6.09 4.82 -14.90
C PHE A 268 -6.82 4.77 -16.25
N THR A 269 -6.21 4.14 -17.26
CA THR A 269 -6.96 3.69 -18.44
C THR A 269 -7.94 2.58 -18.06
N ARG A 270 -8.98 2.37 -18.88
CA ARG A 270 -10.01 1.34 -18.63
C ARG A 270 -9.39 -0.06 -18.51
N ASP A 271 -8.52 -0.43 -19.46
CA ASP A 271 -7.77 -1.70 -19.45
C ASP A 271 -7.01 -1.90 -18.13
N LEU A 272 -6.25 -0.88 -17.72
CA LEU A 272 -5.45 -0.92 -16.49
C LEU A 272 -6.32 -1.05 -15.24
N ALA A 273 -7.42 -0.29 -15.15
CA ALA A 273 -8.33 -0.34 -14.01
C ALA A 273 -9.03 -1.71 -13.86
N LEU A 274 -9.42 -2.33 -14.97
CA LEU A 274 -10.01 -3.69 -14.95
C LEU A 274 -8.98 -4.71 -14.49
N SER A 275 -7.79 -4.72 -15.10
CA SER A 275 -6.71 -5.65 -14.71
C SER A 275 -6.24 -5.45 -13.26
N LEU A 276 -6.24 -4.21 -12.75
CA LEU A 276 -5.91 -3.93 -11.35
C LEU A 276 -6.88 -4.61 -10.39
N LYS A 277 -8.18 -4.61 -10.71
CA LYS A 277 -9.22 -5.24 -9.88
C LYS A 277 -9.13 -6.76 -9.94
N GLU A 278 -8.94 -7.31 -11.14
CA GLU A 278 -8.90 -8.77 -11.35
C GLU A 278 -7.63 -9.42 -10.79
N LEU A 279 -6.48 -8.73 -10.87
CA LEU A 279 -5.18 -9.30 -10.51
C LEU A 279 -4.64 -8.77 -9.17
N SER A 280 -5.42 -8.05 -8.37
CA SER A 280 -4.98 -7.46 -7.08
C SER A 280 -4.34 -8.50 -6.14
N HIS A 281 -4.92 -9.70 -6.03
CA HIS A 281 -4.40 -10.79 -5.21
C HIS A 281 -3.02 -11.30 -5.65
N SER A 282 -2.62 -11.08 -6.90
CA SER A 282 -1.29 -11.48 -7.39
C SER A 282 -0.13 -10.77 -6.71
N VAL A 283 -0.39 -9.67 -6.02
CA VAL A 283 0.59 -8.93 -5.21
C VAL A 283 1.12 -9.79 -4.06
N LEU A 284 0.34 -10.76 -3.55
CA LEU A 284 0.79 -11.68 -2.49
C LEU A 284 1.93 -12.60 -2.92
N ARG A 285 2.21 -12.73 -4.23
CA ARG A 285 3.37 -13.48 -4.74
C ARG A 285 4.69 -12.73 -4.62
N LEU A 286 4.64 -11.43 -4.32
CA LEU A 286 5.83 -10.61 -4.15
C LEU A 286 6.50 -10.89 -2.81
N ASP A 287 7.82 -10.76 -2.75
CA ASP A 287 8.53 -10.79 -1.49
C ASP A 287 8.13 -9.60 -0.60
N LYS A 288 8.14 -9.82 0.72
CA LYS A 288 7.74 -8.81 1.71
C LYS A 288 8.56 -7.52 1.59
N GLY A 289 9.84 -7.61 1.21
CA GLY A 289 10.71 -6.45 1.03
C GLY A 289 10.24 -5.53 -0.10
N ARG A 290 9.83 -6.11 -1.22
CA ARG A 290 9.32 -5.37 -2.38
C ARG A 290 7.95 -4.74 -2.12
N ILE A 291 7.06 -5.44 -1.41
CA ILE A 291 5.78 -4.87 -0.95
C ILE A 291 6.06 -3.67 -0.03
N LEU A 292 6.95 -3.83 0.96
CA LEU A 292 7.29 -2.79 1.91
C LEU A 292 7.91 -1.56 1.22
N LEU A 293 8.77 -1.78 0.23
CA LEU A 293 9.38 -0.69 -0.55
C LEU A 293 8.32 0.17 -1.25
N GLU A 294 7.37 -0.46 -1.94
CA GLU A 294 6.31 0.28 -2.64
C GLU A 294 5.35 0.96 -1.65
N LEU A 295 5.00 0.31 -0.54
CA LEU A 295 4.20 0.93 0.53
C LEU A 295 4.90 2.14 1.14
N ASN A 296 6.19 2.05 1.42
CA ASN A 296 6.97 3.18 1.94
C ASN A 296 6.95 4.36 0.96
N TYR A 297 7.04 4.10 -0.34
CA TYR A 297 6.96 5.16 -1.33
C TYR A 297 5.56 5.75 -1.48
N MET A 298 4.50 4.95 -1.33
CA MET A 298 3.12 5.44 -1.34
C MET A 298 2.82 6.36 -0.15
N LEU A 299 3.30 5.97 1.04
CA LEU A 299 3.07 6.68 2.30
C LEU A 299 4.02 7.87 2.49
N ALA A 300 5.09 7.95 1.70
CA ALA A 300 6.00 9.09 1.66
C ALA A 300 5.56 10.12 0.59
N TYR A 301 6.33 11.21 0.49
CA TYR A 301 6.25 12.20 -0.59
C TYR A 301 4.88 12.86 -0.80
N GLY A 302 4.07 12.99 0.26
CA GLY A 302 2.80 13.72 0.21
C GLY A 302 1.67 13.02 -0.55
N SER A 303 1.84 11.74 -0.93
CA SER A 303 0.83 10.97 -1.67
C SER A 303 0.11 9.89 -0.82
N ALA A 304 0.29 9.92 0.51
CA ALA A 304 -0.21 8.87 1.41
C ALA A 304 -1.73 8.70 1.32
N GLU A 305 -2.48 9.78 1.47
CA GLU A 305 -3.94 9.77 1.44
C GLU A 305 -4.48 9.27 0.09
N ALA A 306 -3.99 9.84 -1.02
CA ALA A 306 -4.39 9.45 -2.37
C ALA A 306 -4.05 7.96 -2.64
N SER A 307 -2.90 7.49 -2.16
CA SER A 307 -2.50 6.08 -2.29
C SER A 307 -3.42 5.16 -1.50
N LEU A 308 -3.77 5.51 -0.26
CA LEU A 308 -4.69 4.73 0.57
C LEU A 308 -6.09 4.67 -0.06
N ARG A 309 -6.61 5.79 -0.58
CA ARG A 309 -7.90 5.84 -1.29
C ARG A 309 -7.90 4.93 -2.52
N LEU A 310 -6.83 4.94 -3.32
CA LEU A 310 -6.70 4.06 -4.48
C LEU A 310 -6.56 2.58 -4.08
N MET A 311 -5.74 2.26 -3.07
CA MET A 311 -5.64 0.89 -2.57
C MET A 311 -6.98 0.36 -2.07
N TRP A 312 -7.76 1.19 -1.36
CA TRP A 312 -9.11 0.82 -0.92
C TRP A 312 -10.05 0.58 -2.10
N ARG A 313 -10.08 1.50 -3.07
CA ARG A 313 -10.92 1.39 -4.28
C ARG A 313 -10.69 0.09 -5.07
N PHE A 314 -9.45 -0.40 -5.11
CA PHE A 314 -9.06 -1.61 -5.85
C PHE A 314 -8.90 -2.85 -4.96
N GLY A 315 -9.31 -2.80 -3.68
CA GLY A 315 -9.27 -3.94 -2.76
C GLY A 315 -7.87 -4.36 -2.30
N LEU A 316 -6.83 -3.57 -2.59
CA LEU A 316 -5.45 -3.86 -2.17
C LEU A 316 -5.22 -3.61 -0.69
N LEU A 317 -6.00 -2.73 -0.08
CA LEU A 317 -5.79 -2.35 1.32
C LEU A 317 -6.12 -3.50 2.28
N GLU A 318 -7.16 -4.28 1.98
CA GLU A 318 -7.53 -5.49 2.73
C GLU A 318 -6.46 -6.59 2.59
N ILE A 319 -5.83 -6.69 1.42
CA ILE A 319 -4.77 -7.66 1.14
C ILE A 319 -3.48 -7.29 1.88
N LEU A 320 -3.12 -6.01 1.91
CA LEU A 320 -1.82 -5.53 2.39
C LEU A 320 -1.82 -5.13 3.86
N LEU A 321 -2.97 -4.73 4.40
CA LEU A 321 -3.15 -4.29 5.78
C LEU A 321 -4.38 -4.98 6.40
N PRO A 322 -4.29 -6.26 6.76
CA PRO A 322 -5.45 -7.00 7.28
C PRO A 322 -6.02 -6.40 8.57
N ILE A 323 -5.20 -5.71 9.38
CA ILE A 323 -5.65 -4.89 10.52
C ILE A 323 -6.77 -3.91 10.15
N GLN A 324 -6.81 -3.47 8.89
CA GLN A 324 -7.82 -2.55 8.41
C GLN A 324 -9.21 -3.18 8.46
N SER A 325 -9.35 -4.51 8.35
CA SER A 325 -10.66 -5.17 8.50
C SER A 325 -11.26 -4.94 9.89
N LEU A 326 -10.45 -5.10 10.95
CA LEU A 326 -10.83 -4.78 12.34
C LEU A 326 -11.22 -3.30 12.48
N PHE A 327 -10.39 -2.40 11.95
CA PHE A 327 -10.65 -0.96 12.07
C PHE A 327 -11.79 -0.47 11.15
N SER A 328 -12.06 -1.14 10.04
CA SER A 328 -13.20 -0.88 9.16
C SER A 328 -14.51 -1.26 9.86
N ASN A 329 -14.52 -2.39 10.58
CA ASN A 329 -15.65 -2.76 11.44
C ASN A 329 -15.81 -1.81 12.63
N LEU A 330 -14.72 -1.25 13.17
CA LEU A 330 -14.79 -0.18 14.16
C LEU A 330 -15.41 1.10 13.57
N ASP A 331 -15.01 1.54 12.37
CA ASP A 331 -15.60 2.73 11.71
C ASP A 331 -17.10 2.62 11.46
N ARG A 332 -17.63 1.40 11.31
CA ARG A 332 -19.08 1.18 11.20
C ARG A 332 -19.82 1.46 12.50
N LEU A 333 -19.12 1.50 13.63
CA LEU A 333 -19.67 1.64 14.97
C LEU A 333 -19.32 2.98 15.63
N VAL A 334 -18.39 3.75 15.07
CA VAL A 334 -17.99 5.06 15.62
C VAL A 334 -18.03 6.14 14.55
N ALA A 335 -18.31 7.37 14.96
CA ALA A 335 -18.40 8.54 14.09
C ALA A 335 -17.91 9.78 14.86
N PRO A 336 -17.67 10.93 14.22
CA PRO A 336 -17.25 12.15 14.93
C PRO A 336 -18.21 12.56 16.06
N ASP A 337 -19.52 12.33 15.88
CA ASP A 337 -20.58 12.55 16.87
C ASP A 337 -20.73 11.38 17.87
N ARG A 338 -19.99 10.28 17.67
CA ARG A 338 -20.04 9.04 18.46
C ARG A 338 -18.63 8.54 18.77
N PRO A 339 -17.86 9.28 19.57
CA PRO A 339 -16.47 8.94 19.85
C PRO A 339 -16.37 7.67 20.72
N CYS A 340 -15.19 7.07 20.73
CA CYS A 340 -14.87 5.98 21.65
C CYS A 340 -13.56 6.26 22.37
N HIS A 341 -13.44 5.76 23.60
CA HIS A 341 -12.23 5.93 24.38
C HIS A 341 -11.02 5.22 23.73
N THR A 342 -9.82 5.82 23.83
CA THR A 342 -8.56 5.32 23.24
C THR A 342 -8.21 3.87 23.62
N ILE A 343 -8.70 3.39 24.76
CA ILE A 343 -8.44 2.03 25.26
C ILE A 343 -8.98 0.94 24.31
N LEU A 344 -10.05 1.23 23.56
CA LEU A 344 -10.62 0.31 22.59
C LEU A 344 -9.64 0.07 21.42
N TRP A 345 -9.14 1.14 20.79
CA TRP A 345 -8.20 1.04 19.67
C TRP A 345 -6.88 0.37 20.08
N VAL A 346 -6.35 0.72 21.25
CA VAL A 346 -5.12 0.07 21.78
C VAL A 346 -5.37 -1.41 22.07
N GLY A 347 -6.55 -1.77 22.60
CA GLY A 347 -6.95 -3.17 22.79
C GLY A 347 -7.01 -3.95 21.48
N ILE A 348 -7.64 -3.39 20.44
CA ILE A 348 -7.70 -3.99 19.09
C ILE A 348 -6.31 -4.15 18.50
N PHE A 349 -5.45 -3.14 18.63
CA PHE A 349 -4.09 -3.18 18.14
C PHE A 349 -3.27 -4.28 18.83
N ALA A 350 -3.35 -4.39 20.16
CA ALA A 350 -2.65 -5.44 20.89
C ALA A 350 -3.15 -6.85 20.54
N PHE A 351 -4.45 -7.03 20.41
CA PHE A 351 -5.04 -8.28 19.92
C PHE A 351 -4.49 -8.67 18.55
N HIS A 352 -4.49 -7.73 17.60
CA HIS A 352 -3.99 -7.97 16.26
C HIS A 352 -2.48 -8.26 16.23
N MET A 353 -1.68 -7.50 16.98
CA MET A 353 -0.24 -7.73 17.12
C MET A 353 0.08 -9.18 17.52
N VAL A 354 -0.68 -9.73 18.48
CA VAL A 354 -0.49 -11.13 18.90
C VAL A 354 -0.85 -12.10 17.78
N LEU A 355 -1.92 -11.87 17.02
CA LEU A 355 -2.28 -12.75 15.90
C LEU A 355 -1.24 -12.70 14.77
N VAL A 356 -0.63 -11.53 14.52
CA VAL A 356 0.46 -11.39 13.55
C VAL A 356 1.71 -12.14 14.02
N ASP A 357 2.09 -11.99 15.28
CA ASP A 357 3.30 -12.61 15.83
C ASP A 357 3.11 -14.12 16.07
N GLN A 358 1.91 -14.54 16.49
CA GLN A 358 1.53 -15.91 16.81
C GLN A 358 0.09 -16.19 16.36
N PRO A 359 -0.10 -16.59 15.08
CA PRO A 359 -1.41 -16.97 14.56
C PRO A 359 -2.10 -17.99 15.44
N GLN A 360 -3.41 -17.82 15.64
CA GLN A 360 -4.20 -18.68 16.51
C GLN A 360 -5.30 -19.42 15.74
N ASP A 361 -5.75 -20.52 16.32
CA ASP A 361 -6.93 -21.24 15.86
C ASP A 361 -8.20 -20.36 16.00
N PRO A 362 -9.08 -20.33 14.99
CA PRO A 362 -10.32 -19.55 15.05
C PRO A 362 -11.17 -19.82 16.30
N LEU A 363 -11.23 -21.08 16.78
CA LEU A 363 -11.98 -21.42 18.00
C LEU A 363 -11.36 -20.85 19.27
N VAL A 364 -10.03 -20.72 19.33
CA VAL A 364 -9.33 -20.04 20.45
C VAL A 364 -9.71 -18.56 20.44
N VAL A 365 -9.72 -17.95 19.25
CA VAL A 365 -10.12 -16.55 19.07
C VAL A 365 -11.60 -16.35 19.45
N ALA A 366 -12.50 -17.22 19.01
CA ALA A 366 -13.91 -17.17 19.36
C ALA A 366 -14.14 -17.31 20.87
N ALA A 367 -13.52 -18.31 21.51
CA ALA A 367 -13.61 -18.54 22.95
C ALA A 367 -13.07 -17.34 23.74
N PHE A 368 -11.97 -16.74 23.28
CA PHE A 368 -11.41 -15.53 23.87
C PHE A 368 -12.39 -14.35 23.77
N ILE A 369 -12.96 -14.09 22.60
CA ILE A 369 -13.90 -12.99 22.37
C ILE A 369 -15.15 -13.15 23.24
N LEU A 370 -15.70 -14.35 23.29
CA LEU A 370 -16.88 -14.66 24.10
C LEU A 370 -16.57 -14.54 25.60
N ALA A 371 -15.36 -14.92 26.03
CA ALA A 371 -14.93 -14.74 27.42
C ALA A 371 -14.78 -13.27 27.79
N VAL A 372 -14.23 -12.45 26.88
CA VAL A 372 -14.17 -10.98 27.06
C VAL A 372 -15.57 -10.38 27.09
N HIS A 373 -16.46 -10.80 26.18
CA HIS A 373 -17.83 -10.31 26.10
C HIS A 373 -18.68 -10.69 27.32
N SER A 374 -18.43 -11.86 27.92
CA SER A 374 -19.18 -12.39 29.08
C SER A 374 -18.53 -12.08 30.42
N GLY A 375 -17.47 -11.28 30.46
CA GLY A 375 -16.80 -10.90 31.71
C GLY A 375 -16.10 -12.07 32.40
N GLY A 376 -15.61 -13.05 31.65
CA GLY A 376 -14.73 -14.11 32.14
C GLY A 376 -15.36 -15.49 32.30
N SER A 377 -16.59 -15.72 31.81
CA SER A 377 -17.23 -17.05 31.84
C SER A 377 -16.62 -17.99 30.80
N LEU A 378 -15.43 -18.53 31.12
CA LEU A 378 -14.60 -19.22 30.15
C LEU A 378 -15.19 -20.56 29.69
N LEU A 379 -15.77 -21.35 30.60
CA LEU A 379 -16.36 -22.65 30.26
C LEU A 379 -17.56 -22.49 29.32
N GLU A 380 -18.48 -21.57 29.63
CA GLU A 380 -19.62 -21.28 28.76
C GLU A 380 -19.18 -20.68 27.43
N SER A 381 -18.19 -19.79 27.45
CA SER A 381 -17.60 -19.21 26.22
C SER A 381 -17.03 -20.28 25.31
N VAL A 382 -16.33 -21.28 25.85
CA VAL A 382 -15.80 -22.42 25.08
C VAL A 382 -16.91 -23.31 24.53
N LYS A 383 -17.96 -23.59 25.32
CA LYS A 383 -19.13 -24.36 24.85
C LYS A 383 -19.84 -23.64 23.70
N ILE A 384 -20.03 -22.33 23.81
CA ILE A 384 -20.65 -21.51 22.77
C ILE A 384 -19.75 -21.46 21.54
N ALA A 385 -18.43 -21.25 21.71
CA ALA A 385 -17.47 -21.21 20.60
C ALA A 385 -17.51 -22.48 19.75
N ARG A 386 -17.63 -23.66 20.37
CA ARG A 386 -17.76 -24.94 19.65
C ARG A 386 -19.07 -25.11 18.88
N ARG A 387 -20.12 -24.37 19.27
CA ARG A 387 -21.43 -24.39 18.59
C ARG A 387 -21.49 -23.39 17.43
N ILE A 388 -20.45 -22.58 17.24
CA ILE A 388 -20.38 -21.65 16.10
C ILE A 388 -20.24 -22.49 14.82
N SER A 389 -21.32 -22.56 14.05
CA SER A 389 -21.36 -23.18 12.73
C SER A 389 -21.04 -22.19 11.61
N GLN A 390 -20.92 -20.90 11.91
CA GLN A 390 -20.58 -19.87 10.94
C GLN A 390 -19.16 -20.09 10.40
N PRO A 391 -18.96 -19.97 9.07
CA PRO A 391 -17.63 -20.02 8.49
C PRO A 391 -16.81 -18.83 8.97
N TYR A 392 -15.57 -19.08 9.40
CA TYR A 392 -14.63 -18.01 9.68
C TYR A 392 -14.10 -17.41 8.37
N GLN A 393 -13.66 -16.16 8.43
CA GLN A 393 -13.15 -15.45 7.28
C GLN A 393 -11.78 -16.01 6.86
N SER A 394 -11.76 -16.85 5.83
CA SER A 394 -10.54 -17.47 5.27
C SER A 394 -9.54 -16.46 4.70
N SER A 395 -9.97 -15.22 4.46
CA SER A 395 -9.12 -14.12 4.03
C SER A 395 -8.42 -13.36 5.16
N PHE A 396 -8.57 -13.78 6.42
CA PHE A 396 -7.84 -13.21 7.56
C PHE A 396 -6.54 -14.01 7.79
N PRO A 397 -5.39 -13.56 7.24
CA PRO A 397 -4.17 -14.37 7.16
C PRO A 397 -3.51 -14.64 8.53
N GLU A 398 -3.92 -13.93 9.58
CA GLU A 398 -3.41 -14.10 10.93
C GLU A 398 -4.12 -15.21 11.74
N LEU A 399 -5.04 -15.96 11.12
CA LEU A 399 -5.64 -17.16 11.70
C LEU A 399 -4.98 -18.43 11.14
N LEU A 400 -4.87 -19.46 11.97
CA LEU A 400 -4.48 -20.80 11.53
C LEU A 400 -5.65 -21.47 10.80
N GLU A 401 -5.34 -22.46 9.96
CA GLU A 401 -6.34 -23.42 9.51
C GLU A 401 -6.98 -24.07 10.75
N ALA A 402 -8.31 -24.17 10.74
CA ALA A 402 -9.06 -24.69 11.87
C ALA A 402 -8.62 -26.11 12.22
N GLN A 403 -8.09 -26.28 13.42
CA GLN A 403 -7.74 -27.56 14.01
C GLN A 403 -8.80 -27.90 15.06
N ASN A 404 -9.12 -29.18 15.25
CA ASN A 404 -9.95 -29.57 16.38
C ASN A 404 -9.08 -29.48 17.66
N PRO A 405 -9.28 -28.49 18.56
CA PRO A 405 -8.30 -28.17 19.59
C PRO A 405 -8.32 -29.15 20.77
N GLY A 406 -8.91 -30.34 20.60
CA GLY A 406 -8.99 -31.40 21.61
C GLY A 406 -10.20 -31.21 22.54
N SER A 407 -9.98 -31.32 23.86
CA SER A 407 -11.02 -31.19 24.89
C SER A 407 -11.39 -29.73 25.22
N ASN A 408 -12.48 -29.51 25.96
CA ASN A 408 -12.83 -28.16 26.45
C ASN A 408 -11.71 -27.56 27.31
N ASN A 409 -11.07 -28.36 28.17
CA ASN A 409 -9.98 -27.91 29.04
C ASN A 409 -8.76 -27.45 28.22
N ALA A 410 -8.42 -28.17 27.15
CA ALA A 410 -7.33 -27.77 26.26
C ALA A 410 -7.61 -26.42 25.57
N LEU A 411 -8.85 -26.21 25.11
CA LEU A 411 -9.26 -24.95 24.50
C LEU A 411 -9.29 -23.79 25.52
N MET A 412 -9.70 -24.04 26.76
CA MET A 412 -9.63 -23.07 27.86
C MET A 412 -8.17 -22.64 28.15
N LEU A 413 -7.25 -23.60 28.26
CA LEU A 413 -5.82 -23.32 28.49
C LEU A 413 -5.21 -22.49 27.35
N LYS A 414 -5.52 -22.84 26.09
CA LYS A 414 -5.11 -22.05 24.92
C LYS A 414 -5.67 -20.63 24.97
N THR A 415 -6.93 -20.45 25.36
CA THR A 415 -7.59 -19.15 25.50
C THR A 415 -6.95 -18.29 26.59
N ILE A 416 -6.63 -18.87 27.74
CA ILE A 416 -5.91 -18.19 28.85
C ILE A 416 -4.51 -17.79 28.39
N LYS A 417 -3.80 -18.68 27.69
CA LYS A 417 -2.47 -18.39 27.13
C LYS A 417 -2.54 -17.23 26.14
N PHE A 418 -3.54 -17.21 25.26
CA PHE A 418 -3.75 -16.12 24.32
C PHE A 418 -3.98 -14.78 25.03
N ALA A 419 -4.82 -14.74 26.08
CA ALA A 419 -5.01 -13.54 26.90
C ALA A 419 -3.69 -13.05 27.55
N ALA A 420 -2.82 -13.96 27.97
CA ALA A 420 -1.51 -13.63 28.52
C ALA A 420 -0.55 -13.05 27.46
N LEU A 421 -0.62 -13.53 26.21
CA LEU A 421 0.12 -12.97 25.09
C LEU A 421 -0.34 -11.53 24.78
N VAL A 422 -1.64 -11.26 24.79
CA VAL A 422 -2.18 -9.89 24.58
C VAL A 422 -1.67 -8.94 25.66
N LYS A 423 -1.69 -9.36 26.93
CA LYS A 423 -1.11 -8.56 28.04
C LYS A 423 0.40 -8.34 27.86
N THR A 424 1.12 -9.33 27.36
CA THR A 424 2.57 -9.22 27.08
C THR A 424 2.84 -8.23 25.96
N ALA A 425 2.06 -8.28 24.87
CA ALA A 425 2.16 -7.31 23.78
C ALA A 425 1.91 -5.88 24.26
N LEU A 426 0.88 -5.67 25.11
CA LEU A 426 0.63 -4.36 25.73
C LEU A 426 1.80 -3.88 26.60
N ARG A 427 2.41 -4.77 27.39
CA ARG A 427 3.57 -4.43 28.22
C ARG A 427 4.78 -4.04 27.35
N ASN A 428 5.02 -4.77 26.27
CA ASN A 428 6.11 -4.46 25.33
C ASN A 428 5.95 -3.07 24.70
N MET A 429 4.71 -2.60 24.50
CA MET A 429 4.43 -1.24 24.01
C MET A 429 4.76 -0.13 25.02
N THR A 430 4.95 -0.47 26.30
CA THR A 430 5.42 0.45 27.35
C THR A 430 6.94 0.44 27.54
N ASP A 431 7.66 -0.41 26.80
CA ASP A 431 9.12 -0.57 26.93
C ASP A 431 9.85 0.08 25.76
N GLY A 432 10.59 1.17 26.05
CA GLY A 432 11.37 1.89 25.04
C GLY A 432 12.45 1.03 24.38
N CYS A 433 13.06 0.08 25.11
CA CYS A 433 14.05 -0.84 24.56
C CYS A 433 13.41 -1.81 23.57
N TYR A 434 12.22 -2.32 23.88
CA TYR A 434 11.45 -3.15 22.95
C TYR A 434 11.09 -2.37 21.67
N VAL A 435 10.56 -1.15 21.81
CA VAL A 435 10.20 -0.29 20.67
C VAL A 435 11.44 0.04 19.83
N SER A 436 12.54 0.42 20.47
CA SER A 436 13.82 0.70 19.83
C SER A 436 14.36 -0.51 19.06
N LYS A 437 14.34 -1.71 19.65
CA LYS A 437 14.70 -2.96 18.96
C LYS A 437 13.78 -3.27 17.78
N ALA A 438 12.48 -3.01 17.90
CA ALA A 438 11.54 -3.17 16.80
C ALA A 438 11.83 -2.17 15.67
N MET A 439 12.19 -0.93 15.99
CA MET A 439 12.59 0.12 15.04
C MET A 439 13.95 -0.16 14.39
N ALA A 440 14.90 -0.75 15.13
CA ALA A 440 16.23 -1.10 14.62
C ALA A 440 16.19 -2.12 13.46
N LYS A 441 15.08 -2.87 13.32
CA LYS A 441 14.82 -3.70 12.12
C LYS A 441 14.71 -2.87 10.83
N TYR A 442 14.59 -1.55 10.95
CA TYR A 442 14.53 -0.60 9.85
C TYR A 442 15.78 0.28 9.91
N PRO A 443 16.81 0.03 9.09
CA PRO A 443 18.14 0.67 9.21
C PRO A 443 18.16 2.20 9.15
N LYS A 444 17.07 2.82 8.67
CA LYS A 444 16.92 4.28 8.57
C LYS A 444 16.00 4.87 9.66
N ALA A 445 15.47 4.05 10.56
CA ALA A 445 14.65 4.53 11.65
C ALA A 445 15.56 5.24 12.68
N PRO A 446 15.16 6.41 13.18
CA PRO A 446 15.91 7.07 14.23
C PRO A 446 15.92 6.20 15.49
N SER A 447 16.98 6.26 16.28
CA SER A 447 16.95 5.78 17.65
C SER A 447 15.84 6.54 18.40
N SER A 448 15.04 5.80 19.15
CA SER A 448 13.89 6.35 19.85
C SER A 448 13.79 5.68 21.21
N ASP A 449 13.83 6.48 22.26
CA ASP A 449 13.54 6.04 23.64
C ASP A 449 12.04 6.17 23.96
N LEU A 450 11.23 6.49 22.95
CA LEU A 450 9.78 6.63 23.09
C LEU A 450 9.10 5.27 23.25
N VAL A 451 8.10 5.27 24.11
CA VAL A 451 7.14 4.18 24.27
C VAL A 451 5.91 4.44 23.40
N PHE A 452 5.22 3.38 22.99
CA PHE A 452 4.01 3.52 22.17
C PHE A 452 2.80 3.91 23.02
N ILE A 453 2.71 3.42 24.27
CA ILE A 453 1.68 3.80 25.23
C ILE A 453 2.29 4.04 26.63
N PRO A 454 1.72 4.96 27.42
CA PRO A 454 2.12 5.15 28.81
C PRO A 454 1.62 4.01 29.71
N MET A 455 2.29 3.80 30.84
CA MET A 455 1.94 2.75 31.82
C MET A 455 0.48 2.85 32.31
N ALA A 456 -0.03 4.07 32.54
CA ALA A 456 -1.42 4.29 32.93
C ALA A 456 -2.42 3.75 31.89
N LEU A 457 -2.12 3.93 30.61
CA LEU A 457 -2.96 3.42 29.53
C LEU A 457 -2.86 1.89 29.43
N PHE A 458 -1.66 1.32 29.58
CA PHE A 458 -1.44 -0.12 29.70
C PHE A 458 -2.31 -0.75 30.79
N LEU A 459 -2.37 -0.16 31.99
CA LEU A 459 -3.17 -0.68 33.10
C LEU A 459 -4.67 -0.66 32.76
N ARG A 460 -5.17 0.41 32.13
CA ARG A 460 -6.58 0.51 31.72
C ARG A 460 -6.94 -0.50 30.62
N VAL A 461 -6.10 -0.64 29.60
CA VAL A 461 -6.34 -1.59 28.50
C VAL A 461 -6.23 -3.03 28.98
N SER A 462 -5.31 -3.33 29.90
CA SER A 462 -5.16 -4.67 30.48
C SER A 462 -6.46 -5.14 31.14
N LYS A 463 -7.19 -4.25 31.83
CA LYS A 463 -8.48 -4.56 32.46
C LYS A 463 -9.53 -5.09 31.49
N ILE A 464 -9.46 -4.75 30.20
CA ILE A 464 -10.37 -5.31 29.17
C ILE A 464 -10.26 -6.85 29.15
N PHE A 465 -9.04 -7.37 29.25
CA PHE A 465 -8.73 -8.79 29.04
C PHE A 465 -8.52 -9.60 30.33
N GLU A 466 -8.37 -8.96 31.50
CA GLU A 466 -8.09 -9.65 32.77
C GLU A 466 -9.19 -10.63 33.20
N CYS A 467 -10.44 -10.37 32.83
CA CYS A 467 -11.58 -11.26 33.12
C CYS A 467 -11.37 -12.70 32.59
N VAL A 468 -10.66 -12.86 31.46
CA VAL A 468 -10.37 -14.17 30.87
C VAL A 468 -9.45 -15.02 31.76
N ARG A 469 -8.62 -14.37 32.59
CA ARG A 469 -7.66 -15.04 33.49
C ARG A 469 -8.16 -15.19 34.92
N ARG A 470 -8.89 -14.19 35.43
CA ARG A 470 -9.32 -14.11 36.84
C ARG A 470 -10.65 -14.81 37.12
N GLY A 471 -11.38 -15.21 36.08
CA GLY A 471 -12.71 -15.82 36.20
C GLY A 471 -13.83 -14.77 36.18
N THR A 472 -15.08 -15.24 36.26
CA THR A 472 -16.30 -14.42 36.15
C THR A 472 -16.33 -13.27 37.15
N GLU A 473 -16.44 -12.04 36.66
CA GLU A 473 -16.66 -10.86 37.49
C GLU A 473 -18.12 -10.87 38.00
N THR A 474 -18.31 -10.85 39.33
CA THR A 474 -19.61 -11.08 40.01
C THR A 474 -20.71 -10.07 39.71
N ARG A 475 -20.41 -8.96 39.03
CA ARG A 475 -21.37 -7.91 38.62
C ARG A 475 -21.48 -7.72 37.11
N PHE A 476 -20.88 -8.60 36.31
CA PHE A 476 -20.87 -8.46 34.86
C PHE A 476 -22.10 -9.14 34.24
N VAL A 477 -22.97 -8.35 33.59
CA VAL A 477 -24.13 -8.86 32.84
C VAL A 477 -23.81 -8.76 31.35
N SER A 478 -23.82 -9.88 30.63
CA SER A 478 -23.60 -9.85 29.19
C SER A 478 -24.79 -9.17 28.49
N ARG A 479 -24.52 -8.10 27.74
CA ARG A 479 -25.54 -7.37 26.98
C ARG A 479 -25.79 -8.04 25.63
N GLN A 480 -26.78 -8.93 25.55
CA GLN A 480 -27.32 -9.39 24.27
C GLN A 480 -28.34 -8.39 23.72
N GLY A 481 -28.15 -7.93 22.48
CA GLY A 481 -29.18 -7.23 21.70
C GLY A 481 -29.44 -5.75 21.99
N ARG A 482 -28.74 -5.11 22.95
CA ARG A 482 -28.89 -3.65 23.19
C ARG A 482 -28.05 -2.82 22.20
N ARG A 483 -28.53 -1.61 21.90
CA ARG A 483 -27.78 -0.58 21.14
C ARG A 483 -26.52 -0.18 21.91
N ILE A 484 -25.48 0.22 21.18
CA ILE A 484 -24.22 0.71 21.76
C ILE A 484 -24.50 1.99 22.55
N ASP A 485 -24.02 2.05 23.79
CA ASP A 485 -24.04 3.25 24.61
C ASP A 485 -22.79 4.09 24.30
N HIS A 486 -22.94 5.06 23.40
CA HIS A 486 -21.81 5.87 22.94
C HIS A 486 -21.25 6.80 24.04
N GLU A 487 -22.04 7.17 25.05
CA GLU A 487 -21.57 7.98 26.17
C GLU A 487 -20.65 7.16 27.07
N SER A 488 -21.11 5.97 27.47
CA SER A 488 -20.30 5.00 28.23
C SER A 488 -19.03 4.58 27.47
N LEU A 489 -19.14 4.41 26.14
CA LEU A 489 -18.02 4.06 25.28
C LEU A 489 -16.98 5.19 25.18
N ALA A 490 -17.42 6.44 25.09
CA ALA A 490 -16.56 7.63 25.08
C ALA A 490 -15.81 7.79 26.41
N MET A 491 -16.48 7.50 27.53
CA MET A 491 -15.87 7.52 28.87
C MET A 491 -14.94 6.32 29.14
N GLY A 492 -15.01 5.28 28.29
CA GLY A 492 -14.18 4.09 28.42
C GLY A 492 -14.64 3.15 29.52
N SER A 493 -15.96 3.05 29.72
CA SER A 493 -16.58 2.03 30.57
C SER A 493 -16.14 0.63 30.12
N LEU A 494 -15.69 -0.19 31.05
CA LEU A 494 -15.14 -1.51 30.74
C LEU A 494 -16.19 -2.45 30.13
N GLU A 495 -17.44 -2.39 30.59
CA GLU A 495 -18.53 -3.20 30.07
C GLU A 495 -18.79 -2.88 28.59
N GLU A 496 -18.95 -1.60 28.28
CA GLU A 496 -19.26 -1.15 26.92
C GLU A 496 -18.06 -1.34 25.98
N VAL A 497 -16.83 -1.10 26.45
CA VAL A 497 -15.62 -1.35 25.66
C VAL A 497 -15.44 -2.84 25.37
N ARG A 498 -15.68 -3.73 26.33
CA ARG A 498 -15.64 -5.19 26.08
C ARG A 498 -16.72 -5.62 25.10
N HIS A 499 -17.93 -5.07 25.23
CA HIS A 499 -19.04 -5.34 24.30
C HIS A 499 -18.68 -4.93 22.86
N VAL A 500 -18.23 -3.68 22.66
CA VAL A 500 -17.88 -3.15 21.34
C VAL A 500 -16.64 -3.85 20.77
N PHE A 501 -15.61 -4.09 21.58
CA PHE A 501 -14.44 -4.87 21.18
C PHE A 501 -14.85 -6.25 20.65
N ALA A 502 -15.66 -6.98 21.42
CA ALA A 502 -16.10 -8.32 21.04
C ALA A 502 -16.91 -8.29 19.74
N ARG A 503 -17.80 -7.32 19.57
CA ARG A 503 -18.58 -7.15 18.35
C ARG A 503 -17.70 -6.88 17.12
N ILE A 504 -16.69 -6.02 17.24
CA ILE A 504 -15.75 -5.71 16.14
C ILE A 504 -14.96 -6.95 15.74
N VAL A 505 -14.35 -7.62 16.71
CA VAL A 505 -13.52 -8.79 16.41
C VAL A 505 -14.38 -9.93 15.87
N PHE A 506 -15.54 -10.20 16.48
CA PHE A 506 -16.43 -11.26 16.02
C PHE A 506 -16.95 -11.01 14.60
N THR A 507 -17.40 -9.80 14.27
CA THR A 507 -17.84 -9.46 12.90
C THR A 507 -16.71 -9.48 11.88
N THR A 508 -15.47 -9.33 12.31
CA THR A 508 -14.28 -9.43 11.45
C THR A 508 -13.88 -10.87 11.19
N VAL A 509 -13.91 -11.72 12.23
CA VAL A 509 -13.48 -13.12 12.14
C VAL A 509 -14.60 -14.03 11.62
N TYR A 510 -15.84 -13.74 11.97
CA TYR A 510 -17.06 -14.47 11.62
C TYR A 510 -18.08 -13.51 11.00
N PRO A 511 -17.85 -13.05 9.76
CA PRO A 511 -18.77 -12.13 9.10
C PRO A 511 -20.16 -12.79 8.92
N PRO A 512 -21.26 -12.04 9.11
CA PRO A 512 -22.58 -12.56 8.85
C PRO A 512 -22.74 -12.94 7.37
N ASN A 513 -23.46 -14.02 7.08
CA ASN A 513 -23.76 -14.46 5.71
C ASN A 513 -24.32 -13.28 4.89
N GLN A 514 -23.71 -13.00 3.73
CA GLN A 514 -24.03 -11.83 2.89
C GLN A 514 -25.50 -11.78 2.40
N SER A 515 -26.28 -12.85 2.59
CA SER A 515 -27.71 -12.90 2.27
C SER A 515 -28.60 -12.00 3.14
N ASN A 516 -28.15 -11.58 4.33
CA ASN A 516 -28.99 -10.81 5.27
C ASN A 516 -28.64 -9.31 5.41
N VAL A 517 -27.63 -8.80 4.68
CA VAL A 517 -27.12 -7.42 4.86
C VAL A 517 -27.82 -6.39 3.95
N VAL A 518 -28.65 -6.81 2.99
CA VAL A 518 -29.36 -5.90 2.08
C VAL A 518 -30.43 -5.05 2.80
N ASN A 519 -30.95 -5.51 3.94
CA ASN A 519 -32.08 -4.86 4.61
C ASN A 519 -31.74 -3.99 5.84
N GLN A 520 -30.46 -3.69 6.09
CA GLN A 520 -30.06 -2.79 7.18
C GLN A 520 -28.93 -1.85 6.75
N ARG A 521 -29.26 -0.93 5.85
CA ARG A 521 -28.62 0.39 5.83
C ARG A 521 -29.72 1.43 6.09
N PRO A 522 -29.49 2.41 6.96
CA PRO A 522 -30.35 3.59 7.01
C PRO A 522 -30.33 4.34 5.69
#